data_AF-A0A6A2FUW5-F1
#
_entry.id   AF-A0A6A2FUW5-F1
#
_cell.length_a   1.000
_cell.length_b   1.000
_cell.length_c   1.000
_cell.angle_alpha   90.00
_cell.angle_beta   90.00
_cell.angle_gamma   90.00
#
_symmetry.space_group_name_H-M   'P 1'
#
loop_
_entity.id
_entity.type
_entity.pdbx_description
1 polymer ?
#
loop_
_entity_poly.entity_id
_entity_poly.type
_entity_poly.pdbx_seq_one_letter_code
_entity_poly.pdbx_strand_id
1 'polypeptide(L)'
;MYDNKNEIFIRWQGRQIEQFGFVTNFIIGLATGVLAFQTNIIFNSGSTMEKIGQSDKFLFIFSGLIVFLSLCFGCLIAIRTVQITMEAEKKRMDGIGEMRKLVRNIDKKTWQYLKLQISLFIIGLLLFLKFSLDFFFLALP
;
A
#
# COMPACT_ATOMS: atom_id res chain seq x y z
N MET A 1 -40.66 2.50 -5.94
CA MET A 1 -39.69 3.22 -6.81
C MET A 1 -38.45 3.50 -5.98
N TYR A 2 -37.34 2.81 -6.25
CA TYR A 2 -36.06 3.26 -5.70
C TYR A 2 -35.76 4.63 -6.32
N ASP A 3 -35.55 5.65 -5.49
CA ASP A 3 -35.11 6.97 -5.95
C ASP A 3 -33.81 6.78 -6.76
N ASN A 4 -33.82 7.21 -8.02
CA ASN A 4 -32.71 7.12 -8.98
C ASN A 4 -31.37 7.56 -8.35
N LYS A 5 -31.40 8.54 -7.44
CA LYS A 5 -30.23 9.01 -6.69
C LYS A 5 -29.56 7.92 -5.83
N ASN A 6 -30.34 7.01 -5.26
CA ASN A 6 -29.80 5.92 -4.43
C ASN A 6 -29.10 4.85 -5.28
N GLU A 7 -29.63 4.55 -6.45
CA GLU A 7 -29.04 3.58 -7.38
C GLU A 7 -27.73 4.12 -7.98
N ILE A 8 -27.70 5.40 -8.34
CA ILE A 8 -26.48 6.11 -8.75
C ILE A 8 -25.43 6.06 -7.62
N PHE A 9 -25.82 6.38 -6.38
CA PHE A 9 -24.92 6.36 -5.24
C PHE A 9 -24.29 4.97 -5.01
N ILE A 10 -25.11 3.91 -5.00
CA ILE A 10 -24.64 2.53 -4.81
C ILE A 10 -23.67 2.12 -5.92
N ARG A 11 -23.97 2.46 -7.19
CA ARG A 11 -23.09 2.18 -8.33
C ARG A 11 -21.71 2.84 -8.20
N TRP A 12 -21.69 4.13 -7.87
CA TRP A 12 -20.42 4.86 -7.75
C TRP A 12 -19.61 4.41 -6.54
N GLN A 13 -20.28 4.07 -5.44
CA GLN A 13 -19.63 3.52 -4.26
C GLN A 13 -18.96 2.17 -4.56
N GLY A 14 -19.66 1.26 -5.24
CA GLY A 14 -19.09 -0.04 -5.63
C GLY A 14 -17.83 0.12 -6.50
N ARG A 15 -17.90 1.01 -7.50
CA ARG A 15 -16.75 1.31 -8.38
C ARG A 15 -15.57 1.91 -7.61
N GLN A 16 -15.82 2.79 -6.64
CA GLN A 16 -14.75 3.36 -5.82
C GLN A 16 -14.06 2.28 -4.97
N ILE A 17 -14.82 1.39 -4.33
CA ILE A 17 -14.28 0.29 -3.52
C ILE A 17 -13.41 -0.64 -4.39
N GLU A 18 -13.88 -0.98 -5.59
CA GLU A 18 -13.15 -1.84 -6.53
C GLU A 18 -11.81 -1.22 -6.95
N GLN A 19 -11.82 0.05 -7.39
CA GLN A 19 -10.60 0.78 -7.76
C GLN A 19 -9.63 0.89 -6.59
N PHE A 20 -10.17 1.14 -5.40
CA PHE A 20 -9.39 1.27 -4.19
C PHE A 20 -8.71 -0.06 -3.80
N GLY A 21 -9.43 -1.19 -3.92
CA GLY A 21 -8.89 -2.53 -3.74
C GLY A 21 -7.81 -2.85 -4.77
N PHE A 22 -8.03 -2.50 -6.04
CA PHE A 22 -7.03 -2.68 -7.10
C PHE A 22 -5.73 -1.93 -6.81
N VAL A 23 -5.80 -0.63 -6.49
CA VAL A 23 -4.62 0.18 -6.18
C VAL A 23 -3.89 -0.36 -4.95
N THR A 24 -4.61 -0.71 -3.88
CA THR A 24 -4.02 -1.24 -2.65
C THR A 24 -3.25 -2.54 -2.94
N ASN A 25 -3.86 -3.48 -3.67
CA ASN A 25 -3.24 -4.76 -4.02
C ASN A 25 -2.05 -4.58 -4.96
N PHE A 26 -2.13 -3.65 -5.90
CA PHE A 26 -1.00 -3.32 -6.77
C PHE A 26 0.22 -2.85 -5.97
N ILE A 27 0.02 -1.92 -5.02
CA ILE A 27 1.11 -1.43 -4.16
C ILE A 27 1.64 -2.53 -3.22
N ILE A 28 0.77 -3.38 -2.67
CA ILE A 28 1.18 -4.56 -1.88
C ILE A 28 2.10 -5.47 -2.70
N GLY A 29 1.71 -5.79 -3.94
CA GLY A 29 2.50 -6.64 -4.83
C GLY A 29 3.88 -6.03 -5.13
N LEU A 30 3.92 -4.74 -5.45
CA LEU A 30 5.19 -4.03 -5.67
C LEU A 30 6.07 -3.98 -4.42
N ALA A 31 5.50 -3.64 -3.26
CA ALA A 31 6.23 -3.60 -1.99
C ALA A 31 6.82 -4.96 -1.63
N THR A 32 6.04 -6.04 -1.83
CA THR A 32 6.50 -7.41 -1.62
C THR A 32 7.66 -7.75 -2.57
N GLY A 33 7.57 -7.38 -3.85
CA GLY A 33 8.64 -7.57 -4.82
C GLY A 33 9.94 -6.85 -4.43
N VAL A 34 9.84 -5.58 -4.01
CA VAL A 34 11.00 -4.80 -3.53
C VAL A 34 11.65 -5.45 -2.31
N LEU A 35 10.86 -5.87 -1.32
CA LEU A 35 11.37 -6.53 -0.12
C LEU A 35 12.01 -7.88 -0.43
N ALA A 36 11.42 -8.67 -1.34
CA ALA A 36 12.00 -9.93 -1.79
C ALA A 36 13.37 -9.70 -2.46
N PHE A 37 13.46 -8.67 -3.29
CA PHE A 37 14.73 -8.30 -3.94
C PHE A 37 15.77 -7.82 -2.92
N GLN A 38 15.41 -6.97 -1.97
CA GLN A 38 16.29 -6.56 -0.86
C GLN A 38 16.77 -7.77 -0.05
N THR A 39 15.87 -8.69 0.25
CA THR A 39 16.20 -9.92 0.99
C THR A 39 17.20 -10.77 0.20
N ASN A 40 17.03 -10.89 -1.12
CA ASN A 40 17.97 -11.59 -1.99
C ASN A 40 19.38 -10.96 -1.95
N ILE A 41 19.47 -9.63 -1.97
CA ILE A 41 20.75 -8.91 -1.85
C ILE A 41 21.44 -9.25 -0.52
N ILE A 42 20.71 -9.27 0.59
CA ILE A 42 21.27 -9.59 1.92
C ILE A 42 21.88 -11.00 1.92
N PHE A 43 21.19 -11.99 1.35
CA PHE A 43 21.65 -13.38 1.38
C PHE A 43 22.72 -13.72 0.35
N ASN A 44 22.68 -13.10 -0.84
CA ASN A 44 23.54 -13.49 -1.96
C ASN A 44 24.74 -12.55 -2.19
N SER A 45 24.73 -11.33 -1.63
CA SER A 45 25.75 -10.30 -1.92
C SER A 45 26.65 -9.97 -0.74
N GLY A 46 26.87 -10.92 0.19
CA GLY A 46 27.60 -10.69 1.44
C GLY A 46 28.98 -10.02 1.26
N SER A 47 29.78 -10.47 0.29
CA SER A 47 31.11 -9.90 0.01
C SER A 47 31.07 -8.51 -0.63
N THR A 48 30.02 -8.17 -1.38
CA THR A 48 29.84 -6.84 -1.97
C THR A 48 29.26 -5.86 -0.95
N MET A 49 28.40 -6.33 -0.04
CA MET A 49 27.89 -5.53 1.08
C MET A 49 29.00 -5.12 2.05
N GLU A 50 30.06 -5.90 2.21
CA GLU A 50 31.22 -5.52 3.04
C GLU A 50 31.95 -4.28 2.53
N LYS A 51 32.03 -4.09 1.21
CA LYS A 51 32.70 -2.95 0.56
C LYS A 51 31.92 -1.64 0.64
N ILE A 52 30.64 -1.70 0.97
CA ILE A 52 29.75 -0.54 1.01
C ILE A 52 29.95 0.25 2.30
N GLY A 53 29.91 1.58 2.17
CA GLY A 53 29.99 2.50 3.30
C GLY A 53 28.86 2.30 4.32
N GLN A 54 29.12 2.66 5.57
CA GLN A 54 28.15 2.48 6.66
C GLN A 54 26.85 3.29 6.45
N SER A 55 26.95 4.45 5.81
CA SER A 55 25.81 5.31 5.46
C SER A 55 24.85 4.64 4.46
N ASP A 56 25.37 3.91 3.48
CA ASP A 56 24.55 3.26 2.45
C ASP A 56 23.88 1.99 2.99
N LYS A 57 24.55 1.28 3.90
CA LYS A 57 23.93 0.20 4.68
C LYS A 57 22.74 0.70 5.49
N PHE A 58 22.88 1.87 6.11
CA PHE A 58 21.79 2.51 6.84
C PHE A 58 20.64 2.89 5.90
N LEU A 59 20.93 3.49 4.75
CA LEU A 59 19.93 3.81 3.73
C LEU A 59 19.19 2.56 3.25
N PHE A 60 19.89 1.46 3.02
CA PHE A 60 19.31 0.19 2.61
C PHE A 60 18.32 -0.36 3.66
N ILE A 61 18.75 -0.49 4.93
CA ILE A 61 17.89 -0.96 6.02
C ILE A 61 16.70 -0.04 6.21
N PHE A 62 16.93 1.28 6.22
CA PHE A 62 15.89 2.27 6.40
C PHE A 62 14.86 2.24 5.27
N SER A 63 15.30 2.05 4.02
CA SER A 63 14.41 1.87 2.87
C SER A 63 13.54 0.61 3.04
N GLY A 64 14.13 -0.51 3.47
CA GLY A 64 13.40 -1.76 3.72
C GLY A 64 12.36 -1.61 4.83
N LEU A 65 12.68 -0.93 5.92
CA LEU A 65 11.74 -0.64 7.00
C LEU A 65 10.55 0.20 6.52
N ILE A 66 10.80 1.23 5.71
CA ILE A 66 9.74 2.09 5.16
C ILE A 66 8.83 1.29 4.19
N VAL A 67 9.41 0.48 3.30
CA VAL A 67 8.64 -0.37 2.39
C VAL A 67 7.85 -1.42 3.16
N PHE A 68 8.42 -2.00 4.21
CA PHE A 68 7.71 -2.93 5.10
C PHE A 68 6.53 -2.27 5.82
N LEU A 69 6.71 -1.05 6.32
CA LEU A 69 5.61 -0.28 6.91
C LEU A 69 4.50 -0.01 5.89
N SER A 70 4.86 0.35 4.64
CA SER A 70 3.89 0.49 3.56
C SER A 70 3.11 -0.81 3.31
N LEU A 71 3.79 -1.96 3.30
CA LEU A 71 3.16 -3.27 3.15
C LEU A 71 2.17 -3.54 4.29
N CYS A 72 2.54 -3.28 5.54
CA CYS A 72 1.64 -3.43 6.70
C CYS A 72 0.38 -2.55 6.55
N PHE A 73 0.53 -1.29 6.15
CA PHE A 73 -0.61 -0.41 5.88
C PHE A 73 -1.47 -0.96 4.74
N GLY A 74 -0.87 -1.45 3.65
CA GLY A 74 -1.57 -2.10 2.55
C GLY A 74 -2.43 -3.26 3.02
N CYS A 75 -1.86 -4.20 3.78
CA CYS A 75 -2.59 -5.34 4.32
C CYS A 75 -3.75 -4.92 5.24
N LEU A 76 -3.53 -3.93 6.12
CA LEU A 76 -4.59 -3.39 6.98
C LEU A 76 -5.73 -2.77 6.17
N ILE A 77 -5.41 -2.05 5.10
CA ILE A 77 -6.37 -1.43 4.20
C ILE A 77 -7.17 -2.50 3.43
N ALA A 78 -6.49 -3.54 2.93
CA ALA A 78 -7.13 -4.64 2.22
C ALA A 78 -8.15 -5.38 3.12
N ILE A 79 -7.77 -5.70 4.36
CA ILE A 79 -8.66 -6.33 5.35
C ILE A 79 -9.85 -5.42 5.65
N ARG A 80 -9.62 -4.12 5.87
CA ARG A 80 -10.71 -3.16 6.10
C ARG A 80 -11.66 -3.10 4.92
N THR A 81 -11.17 -3.08 3.68
CA THR A 81 -12.00 -3.01 2.49
C THR A 81 -12.97 -4.20 2.41
N VAL A 82 -12.51 -5.40 2.76
CA VAL A 82 -13.36 -6.59 2.84
C VAL A 82 -14.43 -6.43 3.93
N GLN A 83 -14.05 -6.00 5.13
CA GLN A 83 -14.99 -5.77 6.24
C GLN A 83 -16.08 -4.75 5.87
N ILE A 84 -15.69 -3.65 5.23
CA ILE A 84 -16.62 -2.59 4.79
C ILE A 84 -17.63 -3.13 3.79
N THR A 85 -17.18 -3.98 2.87
CA THR A 85 -18.05 -4.58 1.86
C THR A 85 -19.10 -5.48 2.52
N MET A 86 -18.69 -6.30 3.50
CA MET A 86 -19.61 -7.16 4.27
C MET A 86 -20.60 -6.36 5.12
N GLU A 87 -20.12 -5.31 5.80
CA GLU A 87 -20.98 -4.43 6.62
C GLU A 87 -21.97 -3.64 5.76
N ALA A 88 -21.54 -3.17 4.59
CA ALA A 88 -22.37 -2.47 3.62
C ALA A 88 -23.50 -3.37 3.10
N GLU A 89 -23.20 -4.63 2.82
CA GLU A 89 -24.20 -5.61 2.39
C GLU A 89 -25.22 -5.90 3.49
N LYS A 90 -24.77 -6.08 4.74
CA LYS A 90 -25.65 -6.29 5.90
C LYS A 90 -26.57 -5.09 6.14
N LYS A 91 -26.03 -3.86 6.13
CA LYS A 91 -26.82 -2.64 6.37
C LYS A 91 -27.70 -2.21 5.20
N ARG A 92 -27.49 -2.77 4.01
CA ARG A 92 -28.40 -2.57 2.87
C ARG A 92 -29.82 -3.04 3.18
N MET A 93 -29.97 -4.02 4.08
CA MET A 93 -31.26 -4.53 4.56
C MET A 93 -31.95 -3.58 5.58
N ASP A 94 -31.17 -2.83 6.37
CA ASP A 94 -31.67 -1.97 7.46
C ASP A 94 -32.03 -0.53 7.02
N GLY A 95 -31.54 -0.09 5.85
CA GLY A 95 -31.90 1.20 5.26
C GLY A 95 -30.71 2.03 4.74
N ILE A 96 -30.93 2.70 3.59
CA ILE A 96 -29.88 3.39 2.80
C ILE A 96 -29.26 4.60 3.52
N GLY A 97 -30.00 5.25 4.43
CA GLY A 97 -29.55 6.45 5.13
C GLY A 97 -28.38 6.20 6.09
N GLU A 98 -28.45 5.12 6.87
CA GLU A 98 -27.39 4.73 7.82
C GLU A 98 -26.16 4.15 7.10
N MET A 99 -26.38 3.45 5.99
CA MET A 99 -25.32 3.02 5.07
C MET A 99 -24.51 4.23 4.57
N ARG A 100 -25.18 5.31 4.15
CA ARG A 100 -24.51 6.51 3.62
C ARG A 100 -23.61 7.21 4.65
N LYS A 101 -24.01 7.27 5.92
CA LYS A 101 -23.19 7.85 7.00
C LYS A 101 -21.96 6.99 7.32
N LEU A 102 -22.16 5.67 7.44
CA LEU A 102 -21.08 4.73 7.74
C LEU A 102 -20.00 4.77 6.64
N VAL A 103 -20.44 4.74 5.39
CA VAL A 103 -19.55 4.79 4.22
C VAL A 103 -18.74 6.09 4.20
N ARG A 104 -19.36 7.26 4.40
CA ARG A 104 -18.65 8.54 4.39
C ARG A 104 -17.52 8.64 5.42
N ASN A 105 -17.74 8.14 6.63
CA ASN A 105 -16.73 8.20 7.69
C ASN A 105 -15.57 7.25 7.43
N ILE A 106 -15.88 6.07 6.92
CA ILE A 106 -14.91 5.06 6.56
C ILE A 106 -14.06 5.56 5.38
N ASP A 107 -14.71 6.09 4.34
CA ASP A 107 -14.06 6.57 3.14
C ASP A 107 -12.95 7.59 3.47
N LYS A 108 -13.23 8.57 4.34
CA LYS A 108 -12.23 9.57 4.78
C LYS A 108 -10.97 8.94 5.41
N LYS A 109 -11.13 8.00 6.34
CA LYS A 109 -9.99 7.38 7.03
C LYS A 109 -9.23 6.45 6.10
N THR A 110 -9.93 5.65 5.30
CA THR A 110 -9.34 4.70 4.36
C THR A 110 -8.54 5.43 3.28
N TRP A 111 -9.03 6.58 2.79
CA TRP A 111 -8.27 7.44 1.88
C TRP A 111 -6.98 8.01 2.50
N GLN A 112 -6.99 8.37 3.79
CA GLN A 112 -5.78 8.83 4.48
C GLN A 112 -4.75 7.71 4.59
N TYR A 113 -5.18 6.49 4.94
CA TYR A 113 -4.29 5.33 4.99
C TYR A 113 -3.71 4.97 3.61
N LEU A 114 -4.52 5.05 2.54
CA LEU A 114 -4.01 4.81 1.19
C LEU A 114 -2.95 5.84 0.79
N LYS A 115 -3.20 7.13 1.05
CA LYS A 115 -2.20 8.18 0.79
C LYS A 115 -0.91 7.93 1.57
N LEU A 116 -1.02 7.50 2.82
CA LEU A 116 0.13 7.14 3.64
C LEU A 116 0.87 5.92 3.09
N GLN A 117 0.17 4.85 2.70
CA GLN A 117 0.74 3.67 2.07
C GLN A 117 1.54 4.03 0.82
N ILE A 118 0.93 4.79 -0.10
CA ILE A 118 1.56 5.22 -1.34
C ILE A 118 2.78 6.10 -1.06
N SER A 119 2.65 7.06 -0.14
CA SER A 119 3.75 7.97 0.21
C SER A 119 4.94 7.21 0.80
N LEU A 120 4.68 6.29 1.74
CA LEU A 120 5.71 5.42 2.31
C LEU A 120 6.35 4.56 1.23
N PHE A 121 5.56 3.95 0.36
CA PHE A 121 6.08 3.12 -0.73
C PHE A 121 7.00 3.92 -1.65
N ILE A 122 6.58 5.10 -2.11
CA ILE A 122 7.38 5.94 -3.00
C ILE A 122 8.67 6.39 -2.31
N ILE A 123 8.61 6.85 -1.06
CA ILE A 123 9.81 7.27 -0.31
C ILE A 123 10.77 6.08 -0.15
N GLY A 124 10.26 4.92 0.28
CA GLY A 124 11.07 3.71 0.44
C GLY A 124 11.70 3.25 -0.88
N LEU A 125 10.94 3.28 -1.98
CA LEU A 125 11.42 2.93 -3.31
C LEU A 125 12.51 3.89 -3.80
N LEU A 126 12.33 5.21 -3.62
CA LEU A 126 13.34 6.20 -4.03
C LEU A 126 14.65 6.03 -3.25
N LEU A 127 14.56 5.78 -1.93
CA LEU A 127 15.73 5.48 -1.12
C LEU A 127 16.44 4.20 -1.58
N PHE A 128 15.66 3.17 -1.91
CA PHE A 128 16.20 1.92 -2.42
C PHE A 128 16.84 2.07 -3.80
N LEU A 129 16.26 2.85 -4.70
CA LEU A 129 16.81 3.14 -6.03
C LEU A 129 18.12 3.92 -5.92
N LYS A 130 18.19 4.90 -5.01
CA LYS A 130 19.43 5.62 -4.72
C LYS A 130 20.52 4.64 -4.27
N PHE A 131 20.23 3.80 -3.28
CA PHE A 131 21.16 2.76 -2.84
C PHE A 131 21.59 1.85 -4.00
N SER A 132 20.65 1.42 -4.85
CA SER A 132 20.94 0.52 -5.97
C SER A 132 21.86 1.15 -7.02
N LEU A 133 21.72 2.47 -7.26
CA LEU A 133 22.62 3.22 -8.12
C LEU A 133 24.03 3.30 -7.53
N ASP A 134 24.13 3.68 -6.25
CA ASP A 134 25.42 3.77 -5.54
C ASP A 134 26.12 2.39 -5.51
N PHE A 135 25.36 1.33 -5.27
CA PHE A 135 25.82 -0.06 -5.34
C PHE A 135 26.33 -0.46 -6.73
N PHE A 136 25.61 -0.08 -7.79
CA PHE A 136 26.01 -0.40 -9.17
C PHE A 136 27.29 0.33 -9.58
N PHE A 137 27.44 1.61 -9.24
CA PHE A 137 28.66 2.37 -9.52
C PHE A 137 29.88 1.84 -8.75
N LEU A 138 29.69 1.33 -7.54
CA LEU A 138 30.75 0.68 -6.76
C LEU A 138 31.12 -0.73 -7.25
N ALA A 139 30.19 -1.40 -7.96
CA ALA A 139 30.40 -2.75 -8.50
C ALA A 139 31.06 -2.75 -9.88
N LEU A 140 31.10 -1.61 -10.59
CA LEU A 140 31.88 -1.43 -11.81
C LEU A 140 33.37 -1.22 -11.46
N PRO A 141 34.27 -2.02 -12.05
CA PRO A 141 35.71 -1.95 -11.80
C PRO A 141 36.37 -0.67 -12.32
#